data_AF-A0A6V7IRB1-F1
#
_entry.id   AF-A0A6V7IRB1-F1
#
_cell.length_a   1.000
_cell.length_b   1.000
_cell.length_c   1.000
_cell.angle_alpha   90.00
_cell.angle_beta   90.00
_cell.angle_gamma   90.00
#
_symmetry.space_group_name_H-M   'P 1'
#
loop_
_entity.id
_entity.type
_entity.pdbx_description
1 polymer ?
#
loop_
_entity_poly.entity_id
_entity_poly.type
_entity_poly.pdbx_seq_one_letter_code
_entity_poly.pdbx_strand_id
1 'polypeptide(L)' 'NAVAVFGPPNCPDPYGVHAYAHPEDCGAFFLCTNGTLTLEYCENGLLFDGHGAVHNHCNYHWAVNCGERKAD' A
#
# COMPACT_ATOMS: atom_id res chain seq x y z
N ASN A 1 -9.92 -16.52 19.72
CA ASN A 1 -9.72 -15.07 19.60
C ASN A 1 -8.34 -14.85 19.00
N ALA A 2 -8.24 -14.83 17.68
CA ALA A 2 -6.97 -14.70 16.96
C ALA A 2 -7.06 -13.42 16.14
N VAL A 3 -6.35 -12.39 16.58
CA VAL A 3 -6.27 -11.10 15.89
C VAL A 3 -5.46 -11.32 14.61
N ALA A 4 -6.07 -10.96 13.48
CA ALA A 4 -5.51 -10.94 12.15
C ALA A 4 -4.13 -10.28 12.10
N VAL A 5 -3.10 -11.08 11.79
CA VAL A 5 -1.78 -10.63 11.34
C VAL A 5 -1.84 -10.56 9.81
N PHE A 6 -2.56 -9.58 9.26
CA PHE A 6 -2.69 -9.38 7.80
C PHE A 6 -2.07 -8.03 7.40
N GLY A 7 -0.76 -7.90 7.62
CA GLY A 7 0.09 -6.80 7.16
C GLY A 7 1.52 -7.10 7.57
N PRO A 8 2.55 -6.78 6.76
CA PRO A 8 3.91 -7.12 7.10
C PRO A 8 4.28 -6.39 8.40
N PRO A 9 4.56 -7.10 9.52
CA PRO A 9 4.87 -6.44 10.78
C PRO A 9 6.21 -5.67 10.73
N ASN A 10 6.98 -5.86 9.66
CA ASN A 10 8.28 -5.26 9.41
C ASN A 10 8.42 -5.02 7.89
N CYS A 11 9.21 -4.03 7.51
CA CYS A 11 9.55 -3.82 6.11
C CYS A 11 10.17 -5.08 5.49
N PRO A 12 9.64 -5.59 4.37
CA PRO A 12 10.28 -6.68 3.62
C PRO A 12 11.70 -6.33 3.18
N ASP A 13 11.94 -5.09 2.76
CA ASP A 13 13.26 -4.52 2.56
C ASP A 13 13.48 -3.35 3.55
N PRO A 14 14.42 -3.46 4.50
CA PRO A 14 14.65 -2.42 5.49
C PRO A 14 15.50 -1.25 4.96
N TYR A 15 16.01 -1.30 3.73
CA TYR A 15 16.84 -0.23 3.17
C TYR A 15 16.11 0.48 2.04
N GLY A 16 16.32 1.80 1.90
CA GLY A 16 15.70 2.55 0.81
C GLY A 16 14.23 2.89 1.07
N VAL A 17 13.47 3.08 -0.02
CA VAL A 17 12.05 3.46 0.02
C VAL A 17 11.26 2.44 -0.79
N HIS A 18 10.24 1.83 -0.20
CA HIS A 18 9.46 0.78 -0.82
C HIS A 18 7.98 0.92 -0.45
N ALA A 19 7.09 0.82 -1.44
CA ALA A 19 5.65 0.81 -1.22
C ALA A 19 5.08 -0.59 -1.44
N TYR A 20 4.15 -1.01 -0.56
CA TYR A 20 3.50 -2.31 -0.60
C TYR A 20 1.98 -2.16 -0.52
N ALA A 21 1.23 -2.92 -1.30
CA ALA A 21 -0.22 -2.86 -1.28
C ALA A 21 -0.79 -3.25 0.10
N HIS A 22 -1.81 -2.52 0.57
CA HIS A 22 -2.61 -3.00 1.70
C HIS A 22 -3.45 -4.21 1.26
N PRO A 23 -3.60 -5.26 2.08
CA PRO A 23 -4.23 -6.51 1.65
C PRO A 23 -5.75 -6.42 1.47
N GLU A 24 -6.40 -5.46 2.12
CA GLU A 24 -7.87 -5.33 2.11
C GLU A 24 -8.37 -4.02 1.50
N ASP A 25 -7.51 -3.01 1.44
CA ASP A 25 -7.87 -1.63 1.06
C ASP A 25 -7.02 -1.26 -0.15
N CYS A 26 -7.69 -0.82 -1.19
CA CYS A 26 -7.10 -0.53 -2.47
C CYS A 26 -6.60 0.90 -2.56
N GLY A 27 -7.18 1.80 -1.78
CA GLY A 27 -6.71 3.16 -1.57
C GLY A 27 -5.53 3.24 -0.61
N ALA A 28 -5.26 2.18 0.17
CA ALA A 28 -4.16 2.18 1.13
C ALA A 28 -2.92 1.40 0.67
N PHE A 29 -1.76 1.83 1.15
CA PHE A 29 -0.49 1.15 0.98
C PHE A 29 0.44 1.36 2.19
N PHE A 30 1.38 0.45 2.37
CA PHE A 30 2.44 0.58 3.35
C PHE A 30 3.68 1.19 2.71
N LEU A 31 4.18 2.29 3.26
CA LEU A 31 5.44 2.89 2.84
C LEU A 31 6.53 2.52 3.84
N CYS A 32 7.54 1.80 3.37
CA CYS A 32 8.77 1.60 4.12
C CYS A 32 9.79 2.66 3.73
N THR A 33 10.37 3.34 4.71
CA THR A 33 11.52 4.24 4.54
C THR A 33 12.60 3.87 5.55
N ASN A 34 13.72 3.30 5.08
CA ASN A 34 14.85 2.86 5.90
C ASN A 34 14.41 2.06 7.14
N GLY A 35 13.53 1.07 6.95
CA GLY A 35 13.06 0.17 8.01
C GLY A 35 11.90 0.73 8.84
N THR A 36 11.51 1.98 8.62
CA THR A 36 10.32 2.58 9.24
C THR A 36 9.12 2.35 8.34
N LEU A 37 8.10 1.65 8.83
CA LEU A 37 6.86 1.38 8.12
C LEU A 37 5.79 2.42 8.50
N THR A 38 5.15 3.03 7.52
CA THR A 38 3.94 3.85 7.68
C THR A 38 2.80 3.30 6.83
N LEU A 39 1.56 3.55 7.27
CA LEU A 39 0.35 3.27 6.49
C LEU A 39 -0.11 4.58 5.87
N GLU A 40 -0.17 4.62 4.54
CA GLU A 40 -0.53 5.78 3.75
C GLU A 40 -1.80 5.50 2.94
N TYR A 41 -2.54 6.57 2.64
CA TYR A 41 -3.75 6.52 1.85
C TYR A 41 -3.61 7.41 0.61
N CYS A 42 -4.03 6.89 -0.52
CA CYS A 42 -4.19 7.65 -1.74
C CYS A 42 -5.33 8.66 -1.58
N GLU A 43 -5.05 9.92 -1.91
CA GLU A 43 -6.01 11.01 -1.77
C GLU A 43 -7.09 10.96 -2.88
N ASN A 44 -8.23 11.63 -2.63
CA ASN A 44 -9.28 11.86 -3.62
C ASN A 44 -9.86 10.58 -4.28
N GLY A 45 -9.88 9.45 -3.56
CA GLY A 45 -10.39 8.18 -4.08
C GLY A 45 -9.50 7.54 -5.15
N LEU A 46 -8.24 7.97 -5.24
CA LEU A 46 -7.23 7.26 -6.03
C LEU A 46 -6.88 5.93 -5.35
N LEU A 47 -6.39 4.99 -6.14
CA LEU A 47 -6.04 3.64 -5.71
C LEU A 47 -4.54 3.39 -5.86
N PHE A 48 -3.99 2.57 -4.98
CA PHE A 48 -2.59 2.16 -5.04
C PHE A 48 -2.34 1.29 -6.28
N ASP A 49 -1.53 1.80 -7.20
CA ASP A 49 -1.29 1.18 -8.51
C ASP A 49 -0.23 0.06 -8.49
N GLY A 50 0.45 -0.12 -7.36
CA GLY A 50 1.49 -1.14 -7.21
C GLY A 50 2.84 -0.73 -7.79
N HIS A 51 2.97 0.49 -8.31
CA HIS A 51 4.17 0.99 -8.94
C HIS A 51 4.83 2.12 -8.13
N GLY A 52 6.15 2.16 -8.22
CA GLY A 52 6.97 3.21 -7.62
C GLY A 52 7.44 2.88 -6.21
N ALA A 53 8.75 2.92 -6.02
CA ALA A 53 9.41 3.09 -4.73
C ALA A 53 9.54 4.58 -4.34
N VAL A 54 9.34 5.50 -5.29
CA VAL A 54 9.75 6.91 -5.15
C VAL A 54 8.74 7.91 -5.73
N HIS A 55 7.92 7.54 -6.73
CA HIS A 55 6.97 8.46 -7.38
C HIS A 55 5.68 7.77 -7.79
N ASN A 56 4.55 8.49 -7.66
CA ASN A 56 3.22 8.16 -8.17
C ASN A 56 2.71 6.76 -7.78
N HIS A 57 2.42 6.58 -6.50
CA HIS A 57 1.83 5.35 -5.94
C HIS A 57 0.31 5.24 -6.19
N CYS A 58 -0.33 6.32 -6.60
CA CYS A 58 -1.78 6.47 -6.63
C CYS A 58 -2.26 6.80 -8.03
N ASN A 59 -3.26 6.09 -8.51
CA ASN A 59 -3.83 6.26 -9.84
C ASN A 59 -5.35 6.05 -9.81
N TYR A 60 -6.04 6.43 -10.87
CA TYR A 60 -7.50 6.30 -10.91
C TYR A 60 -7.95 4.84 -10.97
N HIS A 61 -9.15 4.56 -10.49
CA HIS A 61 -9.72 3.21 -10.44
C HIS A 61 -9.72 2.46 -11.79
N TRP A 62 -9.78 3.17 -12.91
CA TRP A 62 -9.79 2.58 -14.26
C TRP A 62 -8.39 2.18 -14.75
N ALA A 63 -7.33 2.62 -14.06
CA ALA A 63 -5.93 2.31 -14.37
C ALA A 63 -5.28 1.37 -13.35
N VAL A 64 -6.01 0.95 -12.31
CA VAL A 64 -5.50 0.10 -11.22
C VAL A 64 -6.25 -1.23 -11.18
N ASN A 65 -5.51 -2.34 -11.07
CA ASN A 65 -6.12 -3.63 -10.77
C ASN A 65 -6.20 -3.83 -9.24
N CYS A 66 -7.42 -3.69 -8.74
CA CYS A 66 -7.69 -3.74 -7.31
C CYS A 66 -7.79 -5.18 -6.76
N GLY A 67 -8.09 -6.15 -7.62
CA GLY A 67 -8.39 -7.52 -7.20
C GLY A 67 -9.54 -7.56 -6.20
N GLU A 68 -9.32 -8.28 -5.09
CA GLU A 68 -10.29 -8.44 -4.00
C GLU A 68 -10.26 -7.29 -2.97
N ARG A 69 -9.39 -6.28 -3.15
CA ARG A 69 -9.28 -5.14 -2.24
C ARG A 69 -10.46 -4.18 -2.41
N LYS A 70 -10.87 -3.53 -1.33
CA LYS A 70 -11.96 -2.55 -1.35
C LYS A 70 -11.46 -1.20 -1.86
N ALA A 71 -12.19 -0.61 -2.79
CA ALA A 71 -11.92 0.70 -3.37
C ALA A 71 -12.97 1.74 -2.92
N ASP A 72 -13.21 1.78 -1.60
CA ASP A 72 -14.26 2.58 -0.97
C ASP A 72 -14.11 4.10 -1.26
#